data_AF-A0A3B8WLN5-F1
#
_entry.id   AF-A0A3B8WLN5-F1
#
_cell.length_a   1.000
_cell.length_b   1.000
_cell.length_c   1.000
_cell.angle_alpha   90.00
_cell.angle_beta   90.00
_cell.angle_gamma   90.00
#
_symmetry.space_group_name_H-M   'P 1'
#
loop_
_entity.id
_entity.type
_entity.pdbx_description
1 polymer ?
#
loop_
_entity_poly.entity_id
_entity_poly.type
_entity_poly.pdbx_seq_one_letter_code
_entity_poly.pdbx_strand_id
1 'polypeptide(L)'
;MRNAMESRLTQAIDDTTAASSEAATVSVTIVVVALVVLIALSLIIGRSVSGSLQQIISSLRNMASGEGDLTSRIEYTGKDELRDLVDQFNRFVEKLHKSFATIQQDIGELNGVATHLGSTSRTNLERISQQAQAISSTRNSVEELVKSVEEVAGFASSASDQTQDASKFATTGQQKVEGNIQTIQ
;
A
#
# COMPACT_ATOMS: atom_id res chain seq x y z
N MET A 1 20.29 -74.79 79.13
CA MET A 1 19.14 -74.04 78.58
C MET A 1 19.46 -72.54 78.39
N ARG A 2 20.07 -71.85 79.37
CA ARG A 2 20.40 -70.41 79.25
C ARG A 2 21.27 -70.05 78.04
N ASN A 3 22.33 -70.81 77.79
CA ASN A 3 23.25 -70.55 76.66
C ASN A 3 22.58 -70.71 75.28
N ALA A 4 21.58 -71.60 75.16
CA ALA A 4 20.83 -71.77 73.91
C ALA A 4 19.83 -70.62 73.67
N MET A 5 19.29 -70.04 74.75
CA MET A 5 18.43 -68.86 74.69
C MET A 5 19.23 -67.61 74.31
N GLU A 6 20.40 -67.42 74.92
CA GLU A 6 21.31 -66.30 74.62
C GLU A 6 21.78 -66.36 73.15
N SER A 7 22.17 -67.53 72.66
CA SER A 7 22.57 -67.71 71.25
C SER A 7 21.44 -67.41 70.25
N ARG A 8 20.18 -67.82 70.54
CA ARG A 8 19.03 -67.50 69.67
C ARG A 8 18.67 -66.02 69.69
N LEU A 9 18.82 -65.36 70.82
CA LEU A 9 18.57 -63.93 70.94
C LEU A 9 19.61 -63.12 70.16
N THR A 10 20.90 -63.47 70.29
CA THR A 10 21.98 -62.85 69.50
C THR A 10 21.77 -63.07 68.01
N GLN A 11 21.41 -64.28 67.58
CA GLN A 11 21.14 -64.59 66.18
C GLN A 11 19.95 -63.78 65.62
N ALA A 12 18.86 -63.63 66.37
CA ALA A 12 17.72 -62.82 65.93
C ALA A 12 18.04 -61.32 65.82
N ILE A 13 18.92 -60.81 66.68
CA ILE A 13 19.41 -59.41 66.61
C ILE A 13 20.33 -59.23 65.40
N ASP A 14 21.23 -60.17 65.13
CA ASP A 14 22.11 -60.15 63.96
C ASP A 14 21.32 -60.23 62.65
N ASP A 15 20.30 -61.09 62.56
CA ASP A 15 19.44 -61.20 61.37
C ASP A 15 18.62 -59.92 61.14
N THR A 16 18.11 -59.29 62.20
CA THR A 16 17.33 -58.04 62.12
C THR A 16 18.21 -56.85 61.71
N THR A 17 19.44 -56.78 62.23
CA THR A 17 20.40 -55.71 61.88
C THR A 17 20.96 -55.89 60.47
N ALA A 18 21.21 -57.14 60.04
CA ALA A 18 21.59 -57.46 58.66
C ALA A 18 20.50 -57.08 57.65
N ALA A 19 19.24 -57.46 57.91
CA ALA A 19 18.12 -57.09 57.04
C ALA A 19 17.90 -55.57 56.97
N SER A 20 18.10 -54.85 58.08
CA SER A 20 18.02 -53.38 58.12
C SER A 20 19.14 -52.72 57.31
N SER A 21 20.36 -53.25 57.38
CA SER A 21 21.52 -52.78 56.61
C SER A 21 21.35 -53.04 55.10
N GLU A 22 20.82 -54.21 54.74
CA GLU A 22 20.49 -54.56 53.35
C GLU A 22 19.41 -53.61 52.79
N ALA A 23 18.34 -53.36 53.56
CA ALA A 23 17.29 -52.40 53.19
C ALA A 23 17.83 -50.96 53.04
N ALA A 24 18.74 -50.53 53.92
CA ALA A 24 19.40 -49.23 53.83
C ALA A 24 20.28 -49.13 52.57
N THR A 25 21.04 -50.18 52.25
CA THR A 25 21.89 -50.25 51.06
C THR A 25 21.08 -50.17 49.78
N VAL A 26 20.00 -50.96 49.68
CA VAL A 26 19.07 -50.92 48.54
C VAL A 26 18.45 -49.53 48.37
N SER A 27 18.02 -48.90 49.47
CA SER A 27 17.44 -47.55 49.44
C SER A 27 18.44 -46.51 48.93
N VAL A 28 19.69 -46.55 49.41
CA VAL A 28 20.76 -45.66 48.94
C VAL A 28 21.07 -45.90 47.46
N THR A 29 21.14 -47.16 47.02
CA THR A 29 21.36 -47.48 45.60
C THR A 29 20.26 -46.92 44.72
N ILE A 30 18.98 -47.04 45.11
CA ILE A 30 17.85 -46.48 44.37
C ILE A 30 17.98 -44.96 44.25
N VAL A 31 18.31 -44.26 45.35
CA VAL A 31 18.49 -42.81 45.34
C VAL A 31 19.63 -42.39 44.42
N VAL A 32 20.77 -43.08 44.48
CA VAL A 32 21.91 -42.80 43.61
C VAL A 32 21.56 -43.01 42.15
N VAL A 33 20.88 -44.12 41.81
CA VAL A 33 20.44 -44.39 40.44
C VAL A 33 19.43 -43.33 39.96
N ALA A 34 18.46 -42.96 40.80
CA ALA A 34 17.49 -41.92 40.48
C ALA A 34 18.18 -40.56 40.22
N LEU A 35 19.16 -40.18 41.03
CA LEU A 35 19.94 -38.96 40.83
C LEU A 35 20.73 -38.99 39.51
N VAL A 36 21.38 -40.11 39.20
CA VAL A 36 22.12 -40.28 37.94
C VAL A 36 21.17 -40.14 36.75
N VAL A 37 19.99 -40.77 36.81
CA VAL A 37 18.97 -40.66 35.74
C VAL A 37 18.46 -39.23 35.60
N LEU A 38 18.17 -38.52 36.69
CA LEU A 38 17.72 -37.12 36.64
C LEU A 38 18.77 -36.19 36.05
N ILE A 39 20.04 -36.36 36.42
CA ILE A 39 21.15 -35.57 35.86
C ILE A 39 21.29 -35.88 34.37
N ALA A 40 21.26 -37.15 33.97
CA ALA A 40 21.34 -37.55 32.57
C ALA A 40 20.21 -36.94 31.73
N LEU A 41 18.96 -37.05 32.19
CA LEU A 41 17.80 -36.46 31.51
C LEU A 41 17.89 -34.93 31.41
N SER A 42 18.31 -34.27 32.49
CA SER A 42 18.48 -32.80 32.51
C SER A 42 19.51 -32.34 31.48
N LEU A 43 20.64 -33.05 31.37
CA LEU A 43 21.68 -32.76 30.39
C LEU A 43 21.22 -33.00 28.96
N ILE A 44 20.48 -34.09 28.71
CA ILE A 44 19.95 -34.43 27.38
C ILE A 44 18.94 -33.38 26.92
N ILE A 45 17.93 -33.07 27.74
CA ILE A 45 16.89 -32.10 27.42
C ILE A 45 17.49 -30.71 27.25
N GLY A 46 18.33 -30.28 28.21
CA GLY A 46 18.98 -28.97 28.18
C GLY A 46 19.80 -28.77 26.91
N ARG A 47 20.60 -29.77 26.52
CA ARG A 47 21.39 -29.71 25.27
C ARG A 47 20.50 -29.71 24.02
N SER A 48 19.47 -30.57 23.98
CA SER A 48 18.57 -30.67 22.84
C SER A 48 17.81 -29.36 22.57
N VAL A 49 17.22 -28.78 23.62
CA VAL A 49 16.44 -27.54 23.51
C VAL A 49 17.34 -26.35 23.21
N SER A 50 18.46 -26.20 23.94
CA SER A 50 19.39 -25.08 23.73
C SER A 50 20.01 -25.11 22.33
N GLY A 51 20.37 -26.31 21.83
CA GLY A 51 20.88 -26.47 20.47
C GLY A 51 19.84 -26.08 19.41
N SER A 52 18.60 -26.56 19.56
CA SER A 52 17.49 -26.21 18.66
C SER A 52 17.22 -24.70 18.63
N LEU A 53 17.19 -24.05 19.80
CA LEU A 53 17.00 -22.60 19.89
C LEU A 53 18.14 -21.82 19.23
N GLN A 54 19.39 -22.26 19.41
CA GLN A 54 20.53 -21.61 18.75
C GLN A 54 20.45 -21.72 17.23
N GLN A 55 19.97 -22.84 16.68
CA GLN A 55 19.75 -22.99 15.23
C GLN A 55 18.69 -22.01 14.71
N ILE A 56 17.56 -21.90 15.42
CA ILE A 56 16.48 -20.95 15.08
C ILE A 56 17.00 -19.51 15.17
N ILE A 57 17.67 -19.15 16.27
CA ILE A 57 18.25 -17.81 16.47
C ILE A 57 19.28 -17.49 15.38
N SER A 58 20.13 -18.43 15.00
CA SER A 58 21.12 -18.20 13.93
C SER A 58 20.43 -17.97 12.60
N SER A 59 19.35 -18.71 12.30
CA SER A 59 18.56 -18.52 11.07
C SER A 59 17.89 -17.15 11.06
N LEU A 60 17.27 -16.76 12.18
CA LEU A 60 16.71 -15.43 12.37
C LEU A 60 17.75 -14.31 12.25
N ARG A 61 18.94 -14.51 12.82
CA ARG A 61 20.03 -13.55 12.72
C ARG A 61 20.47 -13.38 11.27
N ASN A 62 20.61 -14.47 10.52
CA ASN A 62 20.96 -14.40 9.10
C ASN A 62 19.89 -13.66 8.29
N MET A 63 18.61 -13.90 8.58
CA MET A 63 17.50 -13.16 7.95
C MET A 63 17.51 -11.66 8.29
N ALA A 64 17.87 -11.31 9.54
CA ALA A 64 17.90 -9.93 10.01
C ALA A 64 19.19 -9.17 9.63
N SER A 65 20.33 -9.86 9.51
CA SER A 65 21.63 -9.25 9.19
C SER A 65 21.92 -9.16 7.69
N GLY A 66 21.19 -9.89 6.85
CA GLY A 66 21.19 -9.67 5.40
C GLY A 66 20.48 -8.35 5.03
N GLU A 67 20.31 -8.10 3.73
CA GLU A 67 19.52 -6.95 3.22
C GLU A 67 18.00 -7.08 3.48
N GLY A 68 17.61 -7.83 4.51
CA GLY A 68 16.21 -8.16 4.78
C GLY A 68 15.64 -9.14 3.74
N ASP A 69 16.44 -10.11 3.29
CA ASP A 69 15.99 -11.12 2.33
C ASP A 69 14.93 -12.05 2.97
N LEU A 70 13.67 -11.66 2.78
CA LEU A 70 12.49 -12.39 3.22
C LEU A 70 12.20 -13.64 2.37
N THR A 71 13.07 -14.04 1.44
CA THR A 71 12.92 -15.31 0.71
C THR A 71 13.41 -16.50 1.54
N SER A 72 14.32 -16.26 2.49
CA SER A 72 14.80 -17.30 3.40
C SER A 72 13.69 -17.79 4.34
N ARG A 73 13.73 -19.08 4.65
CA ARG A 73 12.80 -19.73 5.59
C ARG A 73 13.63 -20.45 6.66
N ILE A 74 13.07 -20.53 7.86
CA ILE A 74 13.69 -21.30 8.94
C ILE A 74 13.33 -22.77 8.73
N GLU A 75 14.35 -23.62 8.60
CA GLU A 75 14.17 -25.07 8.56
C GLU A 75 14.38 -25.65 9.96
N TYR A 76 13.36 -26.35 10.47
CA TYR A 76 13.42 -27.03 11.75
C TYR A 76 12.76 -28.41 11.66
N THR A 77 13.52 -29.45 12.01
CA THR A 77 13.12 -30.85 11.85
C THR A 77 12.54 -31.48 13.11
N GLY A 78 12.52 -30.75 14.24
CA GLY A 78 11.92 -31.22 15.48
C GLY A 78 10.42 -31.46 15.35
N LYS A 79 9.84 -32.17 16.33
CA LYS A 79 8.39 -32.48 16.39
C LYS A 79 7.74 -31.92 17.65
N ASP A 80 8.30 -30.85 18.19
CA ASP A 80 7.87 -30.17 19.40
C ASP A 80 7.24 -28.80 19.06
N GLU A 81 6.92 -28.02 20.08
CA GLU A 81 6.31 -26.70 19.97
C GLU A 81 7.19 -25.70 19.21
N LEU A 82 8.50 -25.93 19.11
CA LEU A 82 9.38 -25.07 18.32
C LEU A 82 9.11 -25.21 16.82
N ARG A 83 8.61 -26.37 16.37
CA ARG A 83 8.15 -26.55 14.98
C ARG A 83 6.96 -25.67 14.66
N ASP A 84 5.94 -25.64 15.51
CA ASP A 84 4.77 -24.79 15.28
C ASP A 84 5.19 -23.30 15.28
N LEU A 85 6.09 -22.90 16.19
CA LEU A 85 6.66 -21.54 16.19
C LEU A 85 7.32 -21.19 14.85
N VAL A 86 8.17 -22.09 14.32
CA VAL A 86 8.85 -21.91 13.03
C VAL A 86 7.83 -21.85 11.88
N ASP A 87 6.82 -22.72 11.88
CA ASP A 87 5.77 -22.73 10.86
C ASP A 87 4.96 -21.42 10.86
N GLN A 88 4.54 -20.92 12.04
CA GLN A 88 3.85 -19.64 12.15
C GLN A 88 4.73 -18.46 11.72
N PHE A 89 6.02 -18.48 12.09
CA PHE A 89 6.96 -17.45 11.67
C PHE A 89 7.14 -17.43 10.15
N ASN A 90 7.34 -18.60 9.53
CA ASN A 90 7.46 -18.71 8.08
C ASN A 90 6.19 -18.22 7.36
N ARG A 91 5.00 -18.52 7.90
CA ARG A 91 3.72 -17.99 7.38
C ARG A 91 3.61 -16.47 7.52
N PHE A 92 4.12 -15.90 8.60
CA PHE A 92 4.16 -14.46 8.78
C PHE A 92 5.09 -13.79 7.76
N VAL A 93 6.28 -14.32 7.55
CA VAL A 93 7.23 -13.83 6.54
C VAL A 93 6.65 -13.94 5.13
N GLU A 94 5.96 -15.04 4.81
CA GLU A 94 5.25 -15.23 3.54
C GLU A 94 4.21 -14.12 3.28
N LYS A 95 3.47 -13.71 4.31
CA LYS A 95 2.51 -12.60 4.21
C LYS A 95 3.22 -11.26 3.99
N LEU A 96 4.32 -11.00 4.70
CA LEU A 96 5.11 -9.79 4.49
C LEU A 96 5.65 -9.71 3.06
N HIS A 97 6.20 -10.82 2.55
CA HIS A 97 6.71 -10.88 1.17
C HIS A 97 5.63 -10.57 0.14
N LYS A 98 4.43 -11.14 0.30
CA LYS A 98 3.28 -10.82 -0.57
C LYS A 98 2.87 -9.36 -0.49
N SER A 99 2.81 -8.79 0.72
CA SER A 99 2.50 -7.37 0.89
C SER A 99 3.52 -6.46 0.22
N PHE A 100 4.82 -6.77 0.32
CA PHE A 100 5.85 -6.02 -0.39
C PHE A 100 5.76 -6.15 -1.91
N ALA A 101 5.41 -7.33 -2.43
CA ALA A 101 5.16 -7.52 -3.85
C ALA A 101 3.98 -6.68 -4.35
N THR A 102 2.88 -6.62 -3.59
CA THR A 102 1.74 -5.73 -3.89
C THR A 102 2.19 -4.26 -3.89
N ILE A 103 2.95 -3.82 -2.88
CA ILE A 103 3.45 -2.44 -2.82
C ILE A 103 4.33 -2.11 -4.04
N GLN A 104 5.19 -3.03 -4.49
CA GLN A 104 5.99 -2.81 -5.70
C GLN A 104 5.13 -2.68 -6.95
N GLN A 105 4.08 -3.50 -7.07
CA GLN A 105 3.11 -3.39 -8.16
C GLN A 105 2.41 -2.02 -8.13
N ASP A 106 1.90 -1.60 -6.97
CA ASP A 106 1.20 -0.32 -6.79
C ASP A 106 2.11 0.87 -7.14
N ILE A 107 3.40 0.82 -6.77
CA ILE A 107 4.40 1.83 -7.16
C ILE A 107 4.57 1.87 -8.69
N GLY A 108 4.61 0.71 -9.35
CA GLY A 108 4.68 0.61 -10.80
C GLY A 108 3.46 1.23 -11.49
N GLU A 109 2.26 0.92 -11.00
CA GLU A 109 1.01 1.50 -11.49
C GLU A 109 0.97 3.02 -11.29
N LEU A 110 1.39 3.51 -10.11
CA LEU A 110 1.48 4.94 -9.80
C LEU A 110 2.43 5.68 -10.75
N ASN A 111 3.58 5.08 -11.09
CA ASN A 111 4.51 5.65 -12.06
C ASN A 111 3.88 5.74 -13.46
N GLY A 112 3.12 4.71 -13.87
CA GLY A 112 2.33 4.72 -15.10
C GLY A 112 1.32 5.88 -15.13
N VAL A 113 0.58 6.07 -14.04
CA VAL A 113 -0.39 7.18 -13.89
C VAL A 113 0.32 8.53 -13.94
N ALA A 114 1.44 8.70 -13.26
CA ALA A 114 2.21 9.94 -13.27
C ALA A 114 2.72 10.29 -14.68
N THR A 115 3.21 9.28 -15.42
CA THR A 115 3.64 9.44 -16.82
C THR A 115 2.48 9.83 -17.72
N HIS A 116 1.33 9.17 -17.58
CA HIS A 116 0.13 9.51 -18.33
C HIS A 116 -0.35 10.94 -18.04
N LEU A 117 -0.39 11.34 -16.77
CA LEU A 117 -0.75 12.69 -16.36
C LEU A 117 0.18 13.75 -16.97
N GLY A 118 1.49 13.48 -17.00
CA GLY A 118 2.47 14.35 -17.67
C GLY A 118 2.19 14.52 -19.17
N SER A 119 1.86 13.42 -19.86
CA SER A 119 1.48 13.45 -21.27
C SER A 119 0.17 14.22 -21.50
N THR A 120 -0.86 13.95 -20.72
CA THR A 120 -2.15 14.66 -20.81
C THR A 120 -2.00 16.15 -20.53
N SER A 121 -1.19 16.52 -19.54
CA SER A 121 -0.90 17.92 -19.23
C SER A 121 -0.26 18.64 -20.42
N ARG A 122 0.71 18.01 -21.09
CA ARG A 122 1.34 18.55 -22.31
C ARG A 122 0.33 18.74 -23.44
N THR A 123 -0.52 17.74 -23.71
CA THR A 123 -1.58 17.85 -24.71
C THR A 123 -2.59 18.95 -24.37
N ASN A 124 -2.92 19.13 -23.08
CA ASN A 124 -3.79 20.21 -22.65
C ASN A 124 -3.17 21.59 -22.88
N LEU A 125 -1.88 21.77 -22.61
CA LEU A 125 -1.17 23.02 -22.90
C LEU A 125 -1.18 23.33 -24.41
N GLU A 126 -0.98 22.34 -25.27
CA GLU A 126 -1.09 22.49 -26.72
C GLU A 126 -2.50 22.91 -27.14
N ARG A 127 -3.54 22.29 -26.57
CA ARG A 127 -4.95 22.66 -26.82
C ARG A 127 -5.27 24.08 -26.35
N ILE A 128 -4.77 24.49 -25.19
CA ILE A 128 -4.94 25.85 -24.67
C ILE A 128 -4.29 26.86 -25.62
N SER A 129 -3.10 26.58 -26.13
CA SER A 129 -2.43 27.44 -27.11
C SER A 129 -3.25 27.58 -28.41
N GLN A 130 -3.77 26.47 -28.93
CA GLN A 130 -4.65 26.49 -30.11
C GLN A 130 -5.95 27.26 -29.84
N GLN A 131 -6.55 27.09 -28.66
CA GLN A 131 -7.76 27.81 -28.27
C GLN A 131 -7.51 29.32 -28.15
N ALA A 132 -6.36 29.73 -27.60
CA ALA A 132 -5.97 31.14 -27.55
C ALA A 132 -5.84 31.74 -28.96
N GLN A 133 -5.26 30.99 -29.90
CA GLN A 133 -5.17 31.42 -31.30
C GLN A 133 -6.55 31.55 -31.96
N ALA A 134 -7.44 30.58 -31.72
CA ALA A 134 -8.81 30.62 -32.22
C ALA A 134 -9.57 31.83 -31.67
N ILE A 135 -9.46 32.10 -30.37
CA ILE A 135 -10.07 33.28 -29.73
C ILE A 135 -9.53 34.58 -30.36
N SER A 136 -8.22 34.68 -30.60
CA SER A 136 -7.65 35.85 -31.27
C SER A 136 -8.19 36.02 -32.68
N SER A 137 -8.36 34.93 -33.45
CA SER A 137 -8.97 35.00 -34.78
C SER A 137 -10.43 35.43 -34.72
N THR A 138 -11.21 34.88 -33.78
CA THR A 138 -12.61 35.26 -33.58
C THR A 138 -12.72 36.74 -33.21
N ARG A 139 -11.84 37.26 -32.37
CA ARG A 139 -11.78 38.69 -32.05
C ARG A 139 -11.59 39.54 -33.30
N ASN A 140 -10.66 39.16 -34.18
CA ASN A 140 -10.44 39.88 -35.43
C ASN A 140 -11.70 39.87 -36.32
N SER A 141 -12.37 38.72 -36.44
CA SER A 141 -13.64 38.63 -37.18
C SER A 141 -14.75 39.49 -36.56
N VAL A 142 -14.81 39.59 -35.22
CA VAL A 142 -15.76 40.49 -34.54
C VAL A 142 -15.42 41.95 -34.83
N GLU A 143 -14.13 42.34 -34.81
CA GLU A 143 -13.70 43.69 -35.16
C GLU A 143 -14.05 44.05 -36.62
N GLU A 144 -13.93 43.10 -37.54
CA GLU A 144 -14.36 43.26 -38.94
C GLU A 144 -15.88 43.40 -39.07
N LEU A 145 -16.65 42.56 -38.36
CA LEU A 145 -18.10 42.66 -38.33
C LEU A 145 -18.59 44.00 -37.77
N VAL A 146 -17.94 44.53 -36.73
CA VAL A 146 -18.27 45.85 -36.17
C VAL A 146 -18.06 46.93 -37.23
N LYS A 147 -16.95 46.92 -37.98
CA LYS A 147 -16.72 47.86 -39.08
C LYS A 147 -17.77 47.74 -40.18
N SER A 148 -18.14 46.51 -40.57
CA SER A 148 -19.21 46.32 -41.56
C SER A 148 -20.56 46.84 -41.08
N VAL A 149 -20.88 46.70 -39.78
CA VAL A 149 -22.11 47.27 -39.20
C VAL A 149 -22.07 48.79 -39.22
N GLU A 150 -20.94 49.41 -38.89
CA GLU A 150 -20.75 50.86 -38.99
C GLU A 150 -20.92 51.37 -40.43
N GLU A 151 -20.36 50.65 -41.40
CA GLU A 151 -20.49 50.97 -42.82
C GLU A 151 -21.94 50.87 -43.31
N VAL A 152 -22.64 49.79 -42.94
CA VAL A 152 -24.07 49.60 -43.25
C VAL A 152 -24.94 50.67 -42.59
N ALA A 153 -24.66 51.06 -41.34
CA ALA A 153 -25.34 52.16 -40.68
C ALA A 153 -25.12 53.50 -41.41
N GLY A 154 -23.89 53.73 -41.89
CA GLY A 154 -23.56 54.87 -42.75
C GLY A 154 -24.37 54.89 -44.04
N PHE A 155 -24.44 53.77 -44.76
CA PHE A 155 -25.26 53.64 -45.97
C PHE A 155 -26.74 53.89 -45.70
N ALA A 156 -27.28 53.36 -44.59
CA ALA A 156 -28.66 53.59 -44.20
C ALA A 156 -28.94 55.08 -43.92
N SER A 157 -28.01 55.78 -43.24
CA SER A 157 -28.12 57.22 -43.00
C SER A 157 -28.11 58.01 -44.31
N SER A 158 -27.14 57.75 -45.19
CA SER A 158 -27.07 58.44 -46.49
C SER A 158 -28.31 58.17 -47.36
N ALA A 159 -28.82 56.94 -47.37
CA ALA A 159 -30.04 56.60 -48.09
C ALA A 159 -31.28 57.33 -47.53
N SER A 160 -31.36 57.49 -46.20
CA SER A 160 -32.40 58.29 -45.55
C SER A 160 -32.33 59.76 -45.98
N ASP A 161 -31.14 60.37 -45.95
CA ASP A 161 -30.93 61.75 -46.40
C ASP A 161 -31.34 61.94 -47.87
N GLN A 162 -30.91 61.01 -48.73
CA GLN A 162 -31.25 61.04 -50.16
C GLN A 162 -32.76 60.90 -50.42
N THR A 163 -33.45 60.09 -49.61
CA THR A 163 -34.91 59.92 -49.66
C THR A 163 -35.63 61.19 -49.22
N GLN A 164 -35.11 61.88 -48.19
CA GLN A 164 -35.64 63.15 -47.73
C GLN A 164 -35.47 64.26 -48.79
N ASP A 165 -34.31 64.33 -49.44
CA ASP A 165 -34.07 65.24 -50.56
C ASP A 165 -35.01 64.96 -51.73
N ALA A 166 -35.18 63.70 -52.13
CA ALA A 166 -36.10 63.31 -53.19
C ALA A 166 -37.55 63.72 -52.88
N SER A 167 -37.99 63.54 -51.63
CA SER A 167 -39.31 63.98 -51.15
C SER A 167 -39.47 65.50 -51.26
N LYS A 168 -38.44 66.28 -50.89
CA LYS A 168 -38.44 67.74 -51.00
C LYS A 168 -38.52 68.21 -52.46
N PHE A 169 -37.76 67.58 -53.36
CA PHE A 169 -37.83 67.87 -54.80
C PHE A 169 -39.19 67.51 -55.38
N ALA A 170 -39.78 66.37 -55.01
CA ALA A 170 -41.12 65.98 -55.44
C ALA A 170 -42.19 66.97 -54.97
N THR A 171 -42.12 67.42 -53.71
CA THR A 171 -43.02 68.44 -53.15
C THR A 171 -42.89 69.78 -53.89
N THR A 172 -41.65 70.22 -54.16
CA THR A 172 -41.38 71.44 -54.92
C THR A 172 -41.91 71.31 -56.36
N GLY A 173 -41.74 70.14 -56.98
CA GLY A 173 -42.27 69.85 -58.31
C GLY A 173 -43.80 69.91 -58.35
N GLN A 174 -44.47 69.32 -57.36
CA GLN A 174 -45.92 69.37 -57.20
C GLN A 174 -46.42 70.83 -57.10
N GLN A 175 -45.81 71.65 -56.25
CA GLN A 175 -46.16 73.07 -56.10
C GLN A 175 -46.04 73.85 -57.41
N LYS A 176 -44.99 73.59 -58.22
CA LYS A 176 -44.83 74.22 -59.54
C LYS A 176 -45.93 73.82 -60.52
N VAL A 177 -46.28 72.53 -60.57
CA VAL A 177 -47.36 72.03 -61.43
C VAL A 177 -48.70 72.64 -61.01
N GLU A 178 -48.97 72.73 -59.71
CA GLU A 178 -50.20 73.34 -59.18
C GLU A 178 -50.29 74.84 -59.51
N GLY A 179 -49.18 75.59 -59.35
CA GLY A 179 -49.12 76.99 -59.78
C GLY A 179 -49.33 77.18 -61.29
N ASN A 180 -48.81 76.28 -62.12
CA ASN A 180 -49.06 76.32 -63.57
C ASN A 180 -50.53 76.06 -63.90
N ILE A 181 -51.20 75.13 -63.21
CA ILE A 181 -52.63 74.85 -63.39
C ILE A 181 -53.48 76.09 -63.01
N GLN A 182 -53.15 76.78 -61.92
CA GLN A 182 -53.83 78.02 -61.51
C GLN A 182 -53.66 79.17 -62.51
N THR A 183 -52.54 79.22 -63.26
CA THR A 183 -52.28 80.28 -64.24
C THR A 183 -53.03 80.06 -65.56
N ILE A 184 -53.45 78.82 -65.86
CA ILE A 184 -54.13 78.44 -67.11
C ILE A 184 -55.66 78.59 -67.02
N GLN A 185 -56.23 78.62 -65.80
CA GLN A 185 -57.66 78.92 -65.57
C GLN A 185 -57.92 80.43 -65.52
#